data_AF-A0A813FCL0-F1
#
_entry.id   AF-A0A813FCL0-F1
#
_cell.length_a   1.000
_cell.length_b   1.000
_cell.length_c   1.000
_cell.angle_alpha   90.00
_cell.angle_beta   90.00
_cell.angle_gamma   90.00
#
_symmetry.space_group_name_H-M   'P 1'
#
loop_
_entity.id
_entity.type
_entity.pdbx_description
1 polymer ?
#
loop_
_entity_poly.entity_id
_entity_poly.type
_entity_poly.pdbx_seq_one_letter_code
_entity_poly.pdbx_strand_id
1 'polypeptide(L)'
;MEVDWTPVRWRLLWVLTLAFPLASTGLLCLPGESVSAFFAGEVQIQVAGLGQDQECQPEVEECFFGGQVYSGPDAEGHYTINWDDGDSQHRRVHHSHVRHAALDEACDGPTGPIQDHDTYVPSRIPCTILVKLQGGDSDRDWMQEAVAMFKTDYQPDEVVDGFEWYIILRFYDANRCEASFRSLAAAIRKCEDMDLEACVTSKYLRTIEYIGDDPATRRETGRTEFKG
;
A
#
# COMPACT_ATOMS: atom_id res chain seq x y z
N MET A 1 60.05 -51.12 -22.31
CA MET A 1 59.31 -50.15 -23.14
C MET A 1 58.71 -49.14 -22.17
N GLU A 2 59.48 -48.11 -21.86
CA GLU A 2 59.06 -47.00 -20.99
C GLU A 2 58.27 -46.00 -21.84
N VAL A 3 57.08 -45.63 -21.37
CA VAL A 3 56.20 -44.67 -22.02
C VAL A 3 56.39 -43.34 -21.32
N ASP A 4 57.01 -42.41 -22.03
CA ASP A 4 57.32 -41.07 -21.56
C ASP A 4 56.10 -40.14 -21.74
N TRP A 5 55.61 -39.56 -20.65
CA TRP A 5 54.46 -38.65 -20.62
C TRP A 5 54.94 -37.23 -20.36
N THR A 6 55.12 -36.44 -21.41
CA THR A 6 55.38 -35.00 -21.28
C THR A 6 54.06 -34.21 -21.35
N PRO A 7 53.77 -33.32 -20.39
CA PRO A 7 52.56 -32.50 -20.43
C PRO A 7 52.72 -31.32 -21.39
N VAL A 8 51.79 -31.23 -22.35
CA VAL A 8 51.66 -30.15 -23.32
C VAL A 8 51.27 -28.86 -22.59
N ARG A 9 52.18 -27.89 -22.54
CA ARG A 9 51.92 -26.54 -22.00
C ARG A 9 51.06 -25.74 -22.98
N TRP A 10 49.76 -25.61 -22.71
CA TRP A 10 48.88 -24.67 -23.40
C TRP A 10 49.16 -23.24 -22.89
N ARG A 11 49.59 -22.37 -23.80
CA ARG A 11 49.68 -20.92 -23.54
C ARG A 11 48.29 -20.31 -23.70
N LEU A 12 47.63 -19.99 -22.59
CA LEU A 12 46.44 -19.15 -22.59
C LEU A 12 46.83 -17.72 -22.97
N LEU A 13 46.48 -17.33 -24.19
CA LEU A 13 46.43 -15.93 -24.63
C LEU A 13 45.18 -15.30 -24.03
N TRP A 14 45.36 -14.44 -23.03
CA TRP A 14 44.31 -13.57 -22.51
C TRP A 14 44.04 -12.46 -23.54
N VAL A 15 42.96 -12.60 -24.30
CA VAL A 15 42.41 -11.50 -25.09
C VAL A 15 41.65 -10.60 -24.11
N LEU A 16 42.23 -9.44 -23.78
CA LEU A 16 41.50 -8.36 -23.09
C LEU A 16 40.46 -7.79 -24.06
N THR A 17 39.23 -8.27 -23.95
CA THR A 17 38.06 -7.63 -24.55
C THR A 17 37.76 -6.37 -23.74
N LEU A 18 38.14 -5.20 -24.28
CA LEU A 18 37.66 -3.90 -23.82
C LEU A 18 36.15 -3.84 -24.07
N ALA A 19 35.35 -4.16 -23.06
CA ALA A 19 33.92 -3.89 -23.06
C ALA A 19 33.72 -2.37 -22.96
N PHE A 20 33.48 -1.72 -24.09
CA PHE A 20 32.92 -0.37 -24.10
C PHE A 20 31.49 -0.47 -23.55
N PRO A 21 31.13 0.24 -22.46
CA PRO A 21 29.74 0.35 -22.05
C PRO A 21 29.01 1.12 -23.16
N LEU A 22 28.14 0.41 -23.89
CA LEU A 22 27.12 1.04 -24.71
C LEU A 22 26.28 1.89 -23.76
N ALA A 23 26.43 3.21 -23.85
CA ALA A 23 25.52 4.12 -23.20
C ALA A 23 24.14 3.85 -23.80
N SER A 24 23.26 3.23 -23.02
CA SER A 24 21.85 3.09 -23.36
C SER A 24 21.29 4.50 -23.51
N THR A 25 21.13 4.95 -24.75
CA THR A 25 20.28 6.10 -25.05
C THR A 25 18.85 5.60 -24.86
N GLY A 26 18.20 5.99 -23.76
CA GLY A 26 16.86 5.51 -23.49
C GLY A 26 15.90 5.87 -24.62
N LEU A 27 14.95 4.97 -24.86
CA LEU A 27 13.99 5.03 -25.94
C LEU A 27 12.88 6.04 -25.63
N LEU A 28 12.93 7.25 -26.18
CA LEU A 28 11.82 8.20 -26.07
C LEU A 28 10.65 7.76 -26.96
N CYS A 29 9.45 7.66 -26.38
CA CYS A 29 8.23 7.34 -27.11
C CYS A 29 7.57 8.63 -27.61
N LEU A 30 7.46 8.79 -28.93
CA LEU A 30 6.98 10.01 -29.55
C LEU A 30 5.45 10.07 -29.63
N PRO A 31 4.84 11.27 -29.65
CA PRO A 31 3.41 11.41 -29.90
C PRO A 31 2.94 10.70 -31.17
N GLY A 32 1.91 9.85 -31.03
CA GLY A 32 1.34 9.01 -32.07
C GLY A 32 1.90 7.58 -32.12
N GLU A 33 2.95 7.26 -31.37
CA GLU A 33 3.48 5.90 -31.30
C GLU A 33 2.59 4.99 -30.44
N SER A 34 2.49 3.72 -30.86
CA SER A 34 1.78 2.68 -30.14
C SER A 34 2.59 2.21 -28.93
N VAL A 35 1.96 2.21 -27.77
CA VAL A 35 2.54 1.82 -26.49
C VAL A 35 1.62 0.89 -25.74
N SER A 36 2.19 0.13 -24.82
CA SER A 36 1.48 -0.59 -23.77
C SER A 36 1.73 0.14 -22.45
N ALA A 37 0.69 0.64 -21.80
CA ALA A 37 0.81 1.49 -20.62
C ALA A 37 -0.05 0.99 -19.46
N PHE A 38 0.43 1.19 -18.24
CA PHE A 38 -0.29 0.82 -17.02
C PHE A 38 -1.55 1.68 -16.82
N PHE A 39 -2.68 1.03 -16.57
CA PHE A 39 -3.94 1.69 -16.24
C PHE A 39 -4.16 1.69 -14.72
N ALA A 40 -4.12 2.87 -14.11
CA ALA A 40 -4.27 3.06 -12.66
C ALA A 40 -5.75 3.13 -12.21
N GLY A 41 -6.56 2.14 -12.62
CA GLY A 41 -7.97 2.04 -12.28
C GLY A 41 -8.42 0.62 -11.95
N GLU A 42 -9.73 0.42 -11.80
CA GLU A 42 -10.32 -0.90 -11.59
C GLU A 42 -10.58 -1.59 -12.94
N VAL A 43 -10.17 -2.84 -13.07
CA VAL A 43 -10.41 -3.65 -14.26
C VAL A 43 -10.95 -5.02 -13.88
N GLN A 44 -11.77 -5.59 -14.76
CA GLN A 44 -12.29 -6.94 -14.58
C GLN A 44 -11.25 -7.96 -15.01
N ILE A 45 -10.42 -8.37 -14.06
CA ILE A 45 -9.46 -9.46 -14.30
C ILE A 45 -10.19 -10.77 -14.09
N GLN A 46 -10.14 -11.65 -15.09
CA GLN A 46 -10.65 -13.02 -14.96
C GLN A 46 -9.62 -13.89 -14.23
N VAL A 47 -9.58 -13.79 -12.91
CA VAL A 47 -8.81 -14.73 -12.10
C VAL A 47 -9.64 -15.98 -11.88
N ALA A 48 -9.21 -17.11 -12.45
CA ALA A 48 -9.88 -18.42 -12.34
C ALA A 48 -11.33 -18.47 -12.86
N GLY A 49 -11.67 -17.67 -13.87
CA GLY A 49 -12.99 -17.68 -14.52
C GLY A 49 -14.10 -16.98 -13.73
N LEU A 50 -13.77 -16.31 -12.63
CA LEU A 50 -14.65 -15.40 -11.93
C LEU A 50 -14.20 -13.97 -12.25
N GLY A 51 -15.05 -13.20 -12.92
CA GLY A 51 -14.79 -11.77 -13.12
C GLY A 51 -14.91 -11.06 -11.79
N GLN A 52 -13.80 -10.59 -11.23
CA GLN A 52 -13.77 -9.71 -10.08
C GLN A 52 -13.16 -8.37 -10.50
N ASP A 53 -13.80 -7.28 -10.07
CA ASP A 53 -13.21 -5.96 -10.20
C ASP A 53 -12.02 -5.91 -9.23
N GLN A 54 -10.82 -5.72 -9.77
CA GLN A 54 -9.58 -5.60 -8.99
C GLN A 54 -8.88 -4.30 -9.37
N GLU A 55 -8.36 -3.61 -8.36
CA GLU A 55 -7.49 -2.44 -8.56
C GLU A 55 -6.17 -2.88 -9.20
N CYS A 56 -5.79 -2.21 -10.28
CA CYS A 56 -4.61 -2.57 -11.04
C CYS A 56 -3.30 -2.33 -10.27
N GLN A 57 -2.38 -3.28 -10.36
CA GLN A 57 -1.05 -3.21 -9.78
C GLN A 57 0.01 -3.25 -10.90
N PRO A 58 1.10 -2.46 -10.81
CA PRO A 58 2.10 -2.37 -11.88
C PRO A 58 2.88 -3.67 -12.10
N GLU A 59 2.81 -4.63 -11.17
CA GLU A 59 3.37 -5.97 -11.29
C GLU A 59 2.51 -6.92 -12.12
N VAL A 60 1.24 -6.58 -12.39
CA VAL A 60 0.27 -7.42 -13.12
C VAL A 60 0.29 -7.03 -14.60
N GLU A 61 0.61 -7.98 -15.49
CA GLU A 61 0.74 -7.71 -16.93
C GLU A 61 -0.61 -7.38 -17.58
N GLU A 62 -1.70 -7.95 -17.06
CA GLU A 62 -3.07 -7.70 -17.48
C GLU A 62 -3.56 -6.27 -17.21
N CYS A 63 -2.78 -5.50 -16.44
CA CYS A 63 -3.03 -4.08 -16.18
C CYS A 63 -2.37 -3.12 -17.18
N PHE A 64 -1.67 -3.67 -18.18
CA PHE A 64 -1.08 -2.89 -19.26
C PHE A 64 -1.95 -2.97 -20.51
N PHE A 65 -2.45 -1.81 -20.94
CA PHE A 65 -3.36 -1.70 -22.06
C PHE A 65 -2.72 -0.96 -23.22
N GLY A 66 -3.17 -1.32 -24.43
CA GLY A 66 -2.76 -0.67 -25.66
C GLY A 66 -3.28 0.77 -25.74
N GLY A 67 -2.42 1.65 -26.21
CA GLY A 67 -2.79 3.02 -26.53
C GLY A 67 -1.75 3.71 -27.39
N GLN A 68 -1.96 5.00 -27.61
CA GLN A 68 -1.05 5.86 -28.35
C GLN A 68 -0.58 7.00 -27.47
N VAL A 69 0.70 7.37 -27.56
CA VAL A 69 1.21 8.55 -26.86
C VAL A 69 0.51 9.79 -27.42
N TYR A 70 -0.21 10.52 -26.58
CA TYR A 70 -0.76 11.83 -26.94
C TYR A 70 0.30 12.92 -26.78
N SER A 71 1.01 12.91 -25.65
CA SER A 71 2.07 13.87 -25.31
C SER A 71 2.95 13.35 -24.19
N GLY A 72 4.16 13.88 -24.06
CA GLY A 72 5.09 13.55 -22.98
C GLY A 72 6.45 13.10 -23.51
N PRO A 73 7.38 12.73 -22.60
CA PRO A 73 7.22 12.82 -21.15
C PRO A 73 7.22 14.29 -20.70
N ASP A 74 6.41 14.64 -19.70
CA ASP A 74 6.44 15.97 -19.06
C ASP A 74 7.65 16.13 -18.12
N ALA A 75 7.78 17.29 -17.48
CA ALA A 75 8.90 17.55 -16.56
C ALA A 75 8.91 16.63 -15.32
N GLU A 76 7.78 16.00 -15.00
CA GLU A 76 7.62 15.04 -13.91
C GLU A 76 7.75 13.58 -14.42
N GLY A 77 8.13 13.38 -15.68
CA GLY A 77 8.32 12.05 -16.25
C GLY A 77 7.04 11.33 -16.67
N HIS A 78 5.91 12.02 -16.82
CA HIS A 78 4.65 11.39 -17.19
C HIS A 78 4.31 11.54 -18.68
N TYR A 79 3.80 10.47 -19.28
CA TYR A 79 3.15 10.48 -20.58
C TYR A 79 1.64 10.62 -20.43
N THR A 80 1.01 11.24 -21.42
CA THR A 80 -0.44 11.22 -21.62
C THR A 80 -0.75 10.21 -22.72
N ILE A 81 -1.60 9.23 -22.43
CA ILE A 81 -1.95 8.14 -23.34
C ILE A 81 -3.38 8.33 -23.87
N ASN A 82 -3.59 8.06 -25.14
CA ASN A 82 -4.90 7.84 -25.75
C ASN A 82 -5.13 6.34 -25.78
N TRP A 83 -5.98 5.82 -24.90
CA TRP A 83 -6.29 4.40 -24.85
C TRP A 83 -6.99 3.94 -26.14
N ASP A 84 -6.69 2.73 -26.60
CA ASP A 84 -7.26 2.18 -27.83
C ASP A 84 -8.77 1.92 -27.72
N ASP A 85 -9.30 1.75 -26.51
CA ASP A 85 -10.73 1.62 -26.21
C ASP A 85 -11.48 2.98 -26.19
N GLY A 86 -10.74 4.09 -26.29
CA GLY A 86 -11.28 5.44 -26.26
C GLY A 86 -11.54 5.99 -24.86
N ASP A 87 -11.09 5.34 -23.79
CA ASP A 87 -11.21 5.88 -22.44
C ASP A 87 -10.47 7.22 -22.31
N SER A 88 -11.15 8.17 -21.68
CA SER A 88 -10.63 9.51 -21.42
C SER A 88 -10.07 9.68 -20.00
N GLN A 89 -10.26 8.68 -19.13
CA GLN A 89 -9.80 8.65 -17.75
C GLN A 89 -8.42 8.00 -17.61
N HIS A 90 -7.74 8.25 -16.48
CA HIS A 90 -6.44 7.66 -16.11
C HIS A 90 -5.34 7.76 -17.17
N ARG A 91 -5.37 8.79 -18.01
CA ARG A 91 -4.47 8.92 -19.17
C ARG A 91 -3.03 9.30 -18.82
N ARG A 92 -2.75 9.71 -17.58
CA ARG A 92 -1.41 10.18 -17.16
C ARG A 92 -0.64 9.03 -16.52
N VAL A 93 0.41 8.56 -17.18
CA VAL A 93 1.18 7.37 -16.78
C VAL A 93 2.67 7.72 -16.70
N HIS A 94 3.34 7.36 -15.60
CA HIS A 94 4.77 7.60 -15.44
C HIS A 94 5.59 6.77 -16.46
N HIS A 95 6.68 7.32 -16.99
CA HIS A 95 7.45 6.71 -18.08
C HIS A 95 7.94 5.28 -17.80
N SER A 96 8.23 4.95 -16.53
CA SER A 96 8.60 3.59 -16.10
C SER A 96 7.51 2.54 -16.32
N HIS A 97 6.26 2.97 -16.50
CA HIS A 97 5.09 2.12 -16.72
C HIS A 97 4.49 2.29 -18.13
N VAL A 98 5.25 2.86 -19.07
CA VAL A 98 4.90 2.93 -20.48
C VAL A 98 5.94 2.15 -21.27
N ARG A 99 5.52 1.21 -22.10
CA ARG A 99 6.39 0.36 -22.93
C ARG A 99 6.09 0.59 -24.39
N HIS A 100 7.14 0.66 -25.22
CA HIS A 100 6.97 0.77 -26.66
C HIS A 100 6.43 -0.55 -27.23
N ALA A 101 5.28 -0.53 -27.91
CA ALA A 101 4.57 -1.76 -28.28
C ALA A 101 5.36 -2.70 -29.21
N ALA A 102 6.25 -2.16 -30.05
CA ALA A 102 7.06 -2.98 -30.97
C ALA A 102 8.35 -3.55 -30.35
N LEU A 103 8.86 -2.92 -29.29
CA LEU A 103 10.16 -3.27 -28.70
C LEU A 103 10.00 -3.93 -27.33
N ASP A 104 8.85 -3.76 -26.69
CA ASP A 104 8.58 -4.14 -25.29
C ASP A 104 9.59 -3.55 -24.29
N GLU A 105 10.21 -2.42 -24.67
CA GLU A 105 11.14 -1.65 -23.84
C GLU A 105 10.42 -0.46 -23.23
N ALA A 106 10.75 -0.14 -21.97
CA ALA A 106 10.17 1.01 -21.28
C ALA A 106 10.57 2.32 -21.98
N CYS A 107 9.61 3.23 -22.10
CA CYS A 107 9.84 4.56 -22.62
C CYS A 107 10.73 5.34 -21.63
N ASP A 108 11.74 6.01 -22.16
CA ASP A 108 12.62 6.87 -21.39
C ASP A 108 11.90 8.16 -20.99
N GLY A 109 12.38 8.78 -19.92
CA GLY A 109 11.83 9.99 -19.33
C GLY A 109 12.93 10.84 -18.75
N PRO A 110 12.68 12.14 -18.48
CA PRO A 110 13.64 12.95 -17.76
C PRO A 110 14.00 12.24 -16.45
N THR A 111 15.29 11.97 -16.27
CA THR A 111 15.90 11.57 -14.99
C THR A 111 15.94 12.78 -14.06
N GLY A 112 14.81 13.48 -13.92
CA GLY A 112 14.55 14.21 -12.70
C GLY A 112 14.82 13.26 -11.52
N PRO A 113 15.16 13.79 -10.33
CA PRO A 113 15.11 12.94 -9.16
C PRO A 113 13.77 12.23 -9.24
N ILE A 114 13.80 10.89 -9.34
CA ILE A 114 12.63 10.09 -9.06
C ILE A 114 12.26 10.64 -7.70
N GLN A 115 11.26 11.52 -7.64
CA GLN A 115 10.52 11.72 -6.41
C GLN A 115 9.88 10.38 -6.30
N ASP A 116 10.64 9.45 -5.69
CA ASP A 116 10.21 8.15 -5.26
C ASP A 116 8.87 8.46 -4.64
N HIS A 117 7.80 8.18 -5.40
CA HIS A 117 6.45 8.64 -5.11
C HIS A 117 6.27 8.30 -3.66
N ASP A 118 6.32 9.35 -2.82
CA ASP A 118 6.81 9.33 -1.44
C ASP A 118 6.91 7.90 -0.95
N THR A 119 8.10 7.28 -0.79
CA THR A 119 8.24 5.96 -0.11
C THR A 119 7.13 5.95 0.91
N TYR A 120 6.02 5.22 0.68
CA TYR A 120 4.78 5.59 1.38
C TYR A 120 5.10 5.33 2.83
N VAL A 121 5.38 6.41 3.55
CA VAL A 121 5.59 6.40 4.97
C VAL A 121 4.17 6.66 5.39
N PRO A 122 3.35 5.61 5.62
CA PRO A 122 1.99 5.79 6.07
C PRO A 122 2.01 6.87 7.12
N SER A 123 1.25 7.93 6.87
CA SER A 123 1.17 9.08 7.75
C SER A 123 1.05 8.52 9.15
N ARG A 124 2.03 8.84 10.02
CA ARG A 124 2.19 8.15 11.30
C ARG A 124 0.87 8.24 12.04
N ILE A 125 0.09 7.16 12.03
CA ILE A 125 -1.21 7.17 12.68
C ILE A 125 -0.91 7.02 14.17
N PRO A 126 -1.42 7.92 15.03
CA PRO A 126 -1.34 7.71 16.46
C PRO A 126 -1.94 6.34 16.82
N CYS A 127 -1.59 5.80 17.98
CA CYS A 127 -2.13 4.51 18.36
C CYS A 127 -3.66 4.61 18.46
N THR A 128 -4.35 3.81 17.66
CA THR A 128 -5.78 3.99 17.42
C THR A 128 -6.53 2.71 17.76
N ILE A 129 -7.59 2.83 18.55
CA ILE A 129 -8.52 1.76 18.88
C ILE A 129 -9.86 2.13 18.28
N LEU A 130 -10.35 1.30 17.37
CA LEU A 130 -11.70 1.37 16.84
C LEU A 130 -12.62 0.58 17.76
N VAL A 131 -13.56 1.25 18.40
CA VAL A 131 -14.52 0.66 19.33
C VAL A 131 -15.87 0.53 18.64
N LYS A 132 -16.33 -0.70 18.42
CA LYS A 132 -17.66 -0.97 17.89
C LYS A 132 -18.67 -1.03 19.02
N LEU A 133 -19.77 -0.31 18.88
CA LEU A 133 -20.77 -0.21 19.93
C LEU A 133 -21.86 -1.29 19.84
N GLN A 134 -22.41 -1.68 20.99
CA GLN A 134 -23.52 -2.63 21.09
C GLN A 134 -24.84 -1.86 21.17
N GLY A 135 -25.75 -2.07 20.21
CA GLY A 135 -27.14 -1.64 20.32
C GLY A 135 -27.32 -0.13 20.50
N GLY A 136 -27.52 0.58 19.40
CA GLY A 136 -27.86 1.99 19.41
C GLY A 136 -28.55 2.34 18.11
N ASP A 137 -29.88 2.32 18.13
CA ASP A 137 -30.70 2.81 17.04
C ASP A 137 -30.54 4.34 16.97
N SER A 138 -29.43 4.85 16.44
CA SER A 138 -29.24 6.30 16.15
C SER A 138 -29.53 7.28 17.30
N ASP A 139 -29.65 6.81 18.55
CA ASP A 139 -29.99 7.62 19.72
C ASP A 139 -28.77 8.47 20.10
N ARG A 140 -28.90 9.77 19.86
CA ARG A 140 -27.84 10.74 20.08
C ARG A 140 -27.45 10.85 21.55
N ASP A 141 -28.41 10.75 22.47
CA ASP A 141 -28.14 10.92 23.90
C ASP A 141 -27.39 9.68 24.42
N TRP A 142 -27.78 8.49 23.95
CA TRP A 142 -27.06 7.24 24.22
C TRP A 142 -25.61 7.28 23.69
N MET A 143 -25.39 7.78 22.48
CA MET A 143 -24.05 7.93 21.90
C MET A 143 -23.19 8.91 22.71
N GLN A 144 -23.77 10.02 23.18
CA GLN A 144 -23.07 10.99 24.03
C GLN A 144 -22.66 10.37 25.37
N GLU A 145 -23.52 9.55 25.98
CA GLU A 145 -23.16 8.82 27.21
C GLU A 145 -22.04 7.81 26.96
N ALA A 146 -22.06 7.09 25.84
CA ALA A 146 -21.00 6.16 25.46
C ALA A 146 -19.66 6.89 25.31
N VAL A 147 -19.63 7.97 24.53
CA VAL A 147 -18.43 8.81 24.32
C VAL A 147 -17.91 9.37 25.65
N ALA A 148 -18.79 9.85 26.53
CA ALA A 148 -18.40 10.39 27.83
C ALA A 148 -17.76 9.32 28.73
N MET A 149 -18.30 8.09 28.72
CA MET A 149 -17.69 6.96 29.42
C MET A 149 -16.30 6.65 28.87
N PHE A 150 -16.13 6.51 27.55
CA PHE A 150 -14.82 6.18 26.98
C PHE A 150 -13.77 7.27 27.23
N LYS A 151 -14.18 8.55 27.17
CA LYS A 151 -13.32 9.69 27.53
C LYS A 151 -12.85 9.62 28.98
N THR A 152 -13.75 9.28 29.89
CA THR A 152 -13.47 9.26 31.34
C THR A 152 -12.60 8.06 31.72
N ASP A 153 -12.95 6.87 31.25
CA ASP A 153 -12.34 5.62 31.70
C ASP A 153 -11.00 5.33 31.04
N TYR A 154 -10.82 5.74 29.78
CA TYR A 154 -9.62 5.40 29.00
C TYR A 154 -8.71 6.59 28.70
N GLN A 155 -9.18 7.83 28.92
CA GLN A 155 -8.41 9.07 28.74
C GLN A 155 -7.60 9.12 27.42
N PRO A 156 -8.23 8.87 26.26
CA PRO A 156 -7.57 9.07 24.97
C PRO A 156 -7.21 10.55 24.75
N ASP A 157 -6.19 10.81 23.95
CA ASP A 157 -5.79 12.17 23.58
C ASP A 157 -6.81 12.81 22.63
N GLU A 158 -7.41 11.99 21.78
CA GLU A 158 -8.46 12.39 20.84
C GLU A 158 -9.54 11.31 20.78
N VAL A 159 -10.80 11.74 20.74
CA VAL A 159 -11.96 10.87 20.45
C VAL A 159 -12.65 11.39 19.21
N VAL A 160 -12.71 10.55 18.18
CA VAL A 160 -13.51 10.82 16.99
C VAL A 160 -14.82 10.06 17.13
N ASP A 161 -15.91 10.82 17.21
CA ASP A 161 -17.29 10.34 17.21
C ASP A 161 -18.02 10.80 15.93
N GLY A 162 -19.30 10.46 15.78
CA GLY A 162 -20.09 10.82 14.58
C GLY A 162 -20.30 9.66 13.60
N PHE A 163 -19.79 8.47 13.90
CA PHE A 163 -20.16 7.24 13.21
C PHE A 163 -21.30 6.54 13.94
N GLU A 164 -22.24 5.94 13.21
CA GLU A 164 -23.44 5.32 13.82
C GLU A 164 -23.11 4.21 14.81
N TRP A 165 -22.04 3.44 14.57
CA TRP A 165 -21.71 2.26 15.36
C TRP A 165 -20.28 2.21 15.89
N TYR A 166 -19.51 3.30 15.71
CA TYR A 166 -18.09 3.31 16.04
C TYR A 166 -17.66 4.56 16.79
N ILE A 167 -16.75 4.38 17.73
CA ILE A 167 -15.98 5.45 18.36
C ILE A 167 -14.51 5.15 18.12
N ILE A 168 -13.74 6.15 17.67
CA ILE A 168 -12.31 6.02 17.46
C ILE A 168 -11.59 6.68 18.63
N LEU A 169 -10.80 5.91 19.35
CA LEU A 169 -9.96 6.39 20.46
C LEU A 169 -8.51 6.49 19.97
N ARG A 170 -7.92 7.68 20.01
CA ARG A 170 -6.54 7.94 19.59
C ARG A 170 -5.67 8.29 20.79
N PHE A 171 -4.46 7.74 20.76
CA PHE A 171 -3.47 7.86 21.82
C PHE A 171 -2.11 8.23 21.22
N TYR A 172 -1.51 9.30 21.72
CA TYR A 172 -0.15 9.70 21.38
C TYR A 172 0.90 8.96 22.22
N ASP A 173 0.50 8.40 23.36
CA ASP A 173 1.28 7.46 24.16
C ASP A 173 0.88 6.02 23.83
N ALA A 174 1.82 5.25 23.25
CA ALA A 174 1.59 3.86 22.86
C ALA A 174 1.33 2.94 24.07
N ASN A 175 1.96 3.19 25.23
CA ASN A 175 1.76 2.37 26.42
C ASN A 175 0.35 2.56 26.98
N ARG A 176 -0.14 3.79 27.02
CA ARG A 176 -1.52 4.08 27.45
C ARG A 176 -2.54 3.46 26.50
N CYS A 177 -2.30 3.57 25.20
CA CYS A 177 -3.12 2.91 24.19
C CYS A 177 -3.20 1.40 24.40
N GLU A 178 -2.05 0.75 24.60
CA GLU A 178 -2.01 -0.69 24.83
C GLU A 178 -2.71 -1.11 26.12
N ALA A 179 -2.53 -0.35 27.20
CA ALA A 179 -3.22 -0.60 28.46
C ALA A 179 -4.74 -0.52 28.27
N SER A 180 -5.22 0.51 27.56
CA SER A 180 -6.62 0.67 27.20
C SER A 180 -7.13 -0.49 26.34
N PHE A 181 -6.37 -0.89 25.30
CA PHE A 181 -6.73 -2.01 24.44
C PHE A 181 -6.86 -3.32 25.22
N ARG A 182 -5.89 -3.63 26.10
CA ARG A 182 -5.93 -4.84 26.94
C ARG A 182 -7.11 -4.82 27.90
N SER A 183 -7.42 -3.66 28.48
CA SER A 183 -8.56 -3.50 29.38
C SER A 183 -9.89 -3.72 28.65
N LEU A 184 -10.05 -3.13 27.45
CA LEU A 184 -11.22 -3.34 26.59
C LEU A 184 -11.33 -4.81 26.14
N ALA A 185 -10.23 -5.41 25.70
CA ALA A 185 -10.19 -6.82 25.28
C ALA A 185 -10.56 -7.75 26.44
N ALA A 186 -10.07 -7.48 27.65
CA ALA A 186 -10.41 -8.25 28.84
C ALA A 186 -11.90 -8.13 29.21
N ALA A 187 -12.51 -6.95 29.00
CA ALA A 187 -13.94 -6.77 29.17
C ALA A 187 -14.74 -7.60 28.15
N ILE A 188 -14.30 -7.67 26.88
CA ILE A 188 -14.95 -8.47 25.84
C ILE A 188 -14.78 -9.97 26.10
N ARG A 189 -13.58 -10.45 26.47
CA ARG A 189 -13.33 -11.88 26.72
C ARG A 189 -14.17 -12.46 27.85
N LYS A 190 -14.50 -11.67 28.87
CA LYS A 190 -15.46 -12.09 29.92
C LYS A 190 -16.84 -12.47 29.35
N CYS A 191 -17.14 -12.04 28.12
CA CYS A 191 -18.34 -12.43 27.40
C CYS A 191 -18.21 -13.65 26.51
N GLU A 192 -17.01 -14.10 26.16
CA GLU A 192 -16.86 -15.30 25.31
C GLU A 192 -17.32 -16.58 26.03
N ASP A 193 -17.33 -16.57 27.37
CA ASP A 193 -17.81 -17.67 28.21
C ASP A 193 -19.34 -17.65 28.43
N MET A 194 -20.05 -16.65 27.91
CA MET A 194 -21.50 -16.47 28.03
C MET A 194 -22.12 -16.25 26.64
N ASP A 195 -23.42 -16.46 26.50
CA ASP A 195 -24.13 -16.14 25.24
C ASP A 195 -23.83 -14.69 24.82
N LEU A 196 -23.21 -14.51 23.64
CA LEU A 196 -22.72 -13.23 23.13
C LEU A 196 -23.82 -12.17 23.00
N GLU A 197 -25.08 -12.59 22.83
CA GLU A 197 -26.21 -11.65 22.81
C GLU A 197 -26.67 -11.24 24.21
N ALA A 198 -26.44 -12.08 25.22
CA ALA A 198 -26.83 -11.83 26.60
C ALA A 198 -25.72 -11.18 27.44
N CYS A 199 -24.46 -11.26 26.99
CA CYS A 199 -23.35 -10.72 27.73
C CYS A 199 -23.11 -9.24 27.40
N VAL A 200 -23.56 -8.39 28.32
CA VAL A 200 -23.33 -6.94 28.31
C VAL A 200 -22.25 -6.63 29.35
N THR A 201 -20.98 -6.95 29.08
CA THR A 201 -19.89 -6.58 30.01
C THR A 201 -19.67 -5.08 30.10
N SER A 202 -20.16 -4.34 29.11
CA SER A 202 -20.26 -2.88 29.11
C SER A 202 -21.55 -2.50 28.39
N LYS A 203 -22.26 -1.49 28.90
CA LYS A 203 -23.52 -0.95 28.33
C LYS A 203 -23.37 -0.57 26.85
N TYR A 204 -22.15 -0.29 26.39
CA TYR A 204 -21.88 0.30 25.08
C TYR A 204 -20.95 -0.51 24.19
N LEU A 205 -20.15 -1.45 24.72
CA LEU A 205 -19.06 -2.08 23.98
C LEU A 205 -19.46 -3.42 23.35
N ARG A 206 -19.25 -3.58 22.04
CA ARG A 206 -19.47 -4.85 21.33
C ARG A 206 -18.16 -5.54 20.96
N THR A 207 -17.32 -4.86 20.18
CA THR A 207 -16.01 -5.36 19.75
C THR A 207 -15.00 -4.22 19.72
N ILE A 208 -13.71 -4.56 19.68
CA ILE A 208 -12.63 -3.60 19.42
C ILE A 208 -11.75 -4.09 18.28
N GLU A 209 -11.17 -3.14 17.57
CA GLU A 209 -10.15 -3.38 16.57
C GLU A 209 -9.00 -2.40 16.80
N TYR A 210 -7.77 -2.88 16.61
CA TYR A 210 -6.58 -2.06 16.73
C TYR A 210 -6.14 -1.60 15.35
N ILE A 211 -5.95 -0.30 15.15
CA ILE A 211 -5.59 0.29 13.86
C ILE A 211 -4.17 0.87 13.93
N GLY A 212 -3.32 0.45 13.00
CA GLY A 212 -1.91 0.85 12.86
C GLY A 212 -0.90 -0.23 13.27
N ASP A 213 0.38 0.16 13.38
CA ASP A 213 1.48 -0.73 13.80
C ASP A 213 1.15 -1.42 15.13
N ASP A 214 1.21 -2.75 15.15
CA ASP A 214 0.94 -3.52 16.35
C ASP A 214 1.93 -3.14 17.50
N PRO A 215 1.54 -3.38 18.76
CA PRO A 215 2.37 -3.12 19.93
C PRO A 215 3.83 -3.61 19.87
N ALA A 216 4.08 -4.77 19.28
CA ALA A 216 5.44 -5.32 19.19
C ALA A 216 6.26 -4.51 18.19
N THR A 217 5.72 -4.28 16.99
CA THR A 217 6.35 -3.44 15.95
C THR A 217 6.70 -2.04 16.46
N ARG A 218 5.84 -1.41 17.26
CA ARG A 218 6.11 -0.07 17.84
C ARG A 218 7.25 -0.07 18.87
N ARG A 219 7.36 -1.10 19.69
CA ARG A 219 8.45 -1.24 20.68
C ARG A 219 9.78 -1.48 20.00
N GLU A 220 9.83 -2.36 19.02
CA GLU A 220 11.04 -2.69 18.27
C GLU A 220 11.58 -1.47 17.52
N THR A 221 10.68 -0.65 16.97
CA THR A 221 11.05 0.58 16.26
C THR A 221 11.30 1.79 17.16
N GLY A 222 11.13 1.67 18.49
CA GLY A 222 11.30 2.77 19.45
C GLY A 222 10.25 3.88 19.33
N ARG A 223 9.11 3.60 18.68
CA ARG A 223 8.04 4.57 18.36
C ARG A 223 6.98 4.59 19.45
N THR A 224 7.39 4.88 20.69
CA THR A 224 6.47 4.87 21.85
C THR A 224 5.65 6.15 22.00
N GLU A 225 6.09 7.25 21.39
CA GLU A 225 5.40 8.54 21.43
C GLU A 225 5.19 9.08 20.01
N PHE A 226 3.97 9.55 19.76
CA PHE A 226 3.65 10.34 18.58
C PHE A 226 3.90 11.83 18.89
N LYS A 227 4.86 12.44 18.19
CA LYS A 227 5.06 13.89 18.18
C LYS A 227 4.39 14.43 16.92
N GLY A 228 3.19 14.97 17.09
CA GLY A 228 2.48 15.73 16.06
C GLY A 228 3.15 17.06 15.76
#